data_AF-A0A5E4KED3-F1
#
_entry.id   AF-A0A5E4KED3-F1
#
_cell.length_a   1.000
_cell.length_b   1.000
_cell.length_c   1.000
_cell.angle_alpha   90.00
_cell.angle_beta   90.00
_cell.angle_gamma   90.00
#
_symmetry.space_group_name_H-M   'P 1'
#
loop_
_entity.id
_entity.type
_entity.pdbx_description
1 polymer ?
#
loop_
_entity_poly.entity_id
_entity_poly.type
_entity_poly.pdbx_seq_one_letter_code
_entity_poly.pdbx_strand_id
1 'polypeptide(L)'
;MAKWLCTVCNIYVYDERVGDSKTGISPNTKVSDFPDSWRCPVCGATRDKLVPIPEEEYWQKARAYTDFSEKKEEKRSILVGVDNPQTVPELRQEYGTPLGFRGIGQGLTYLANFSALSKYRLKKRLISNHADPVIETAFLGTKVSMPVLGAPMSGLSYVSNITEEDFAYNILEGCKVAGTIGCTGNTSRDYEMIHPAIMALKKVKGHGVNIFKPQSQEILKDLIRQSEKEKAVAVGVDIDGAGSVNFTLAGKPVFRKTIDELKELKNTTRLPFIVKGVMCIEDALAAVEAGADVIGVSNHGGRVIDSGSGVAEVLPEIAKAVRETDNGERIIITADGGVMTGYDVVKMLALGADFVLVGRPLAREAVSSGAEGVKRILEYLRTDIRIAMIMTSCNTLDEINEGILIKEKH
;
A
#
# COMPACT_ATOMS: atom_id res chain seq x y z
N MET A 1 17.86 -30.83 31.50
CA MET A 1 18.42 -31.04 30.15
C MET A 1 19.07 -29.75 29.70
N ALA A 2 20.06 -29.83 28.83
CA ALA A 2 20.85 -28.66 28.46
C ALA A 2 20.06 -27.73 27.52
N LYS A 3 20.35 -26.44 27.63
CA LYS A 3 19.82 -25.39 26.77
C LYS A 3 20.98 -24.77 26.01
N TRP A 4 20.77 -24.47 24.74
CA TRP A 4 21.85 -24.16 23.80
C TRP A 4 21.58 -22.86 23.05
N LEU A 5 22.65 -22.17 22.68
CA LEU A 5 22.64 -20.93 21.89
C LEU A 5 23.61 -21.06 20.71
N CYS A 6 23.18 -20.59 19.54
CA CYS A 6 24.07 -20.46 18.39
C CYS A 6 24.97 -19.22 18.52
N THR A 7 26.28 -19.43 18.61
CA THR A 7 27.26 -18.34 18.79
C THR A 7 27.43 -17.46 17.55
N VAL A 8 27.04 -17.93 16.37
CA VAL A 8 27.18 -17.17 15.11
C VAL A 8 26.11 -16.10 14.99
N CYS A 9 24.83 -16.47 15.16
CA CYS A 9 23.72 -15.52 15.01
C CYS A 9 23.29 -14.88 16.33
N ASN A 10 23.63 -15.50 17.47
CA ASN A 10 23.21 -15.07 18.80
C ASN A 10 21.67 -14.91 18.96
N ILE A 11 20.92 -15.61 18.10
CA ILE A 11 19.45 -15.58 17.99
C ILE A 11 18.87 -16.97 18.21
N TYR A 12 19.33 -18.00 17.48
CA TYR A 12 18.80 -19.36 17.63
C TYR A 12 19.10 -19.95 19.00
N VAL A 13 18.06 -20.44 19.68
CA VAL A 13 18.18 -21.20 20.92
C VAL A 13 17.48 -22.56 20.81
N TYR A 14 17.97 -23.53 21.57
CA TYR A 14 17.45 -24.91 21.58
C TYR A 14 17.35 -25.45 23.00
N ASP A 15 16.19 -26.00 23.38
CA ASP A 15 15.99 -26.74 24.64
C ASP A 15 15.84 -28.24 24.31
N GLU A 16 16.80 -29.04 24.74
CA GLU A 16 16.82 -30.49 24.53
C GLU A 16 15.52 -31.15 25.00
N ARG A 17 14.92 -30.68 26.10
CA ARG A 17 13.68 -31.26 26.64
C ARG A 17 12.50 -31.08 25.69
N VAL A 18 12.46 -29.95 24.99
CA VAL A 18 11.32 -29.56 24.14
C VAL A 18 11.55 -30.01 22.70
N GLY A 19 12.80 -30.06 22.25
CA GLY A 19 13.11 -30.23 20.83
C GLY A 19 12.86 -28.95 20.03
N ASP A 20 12.85 -29.07 18.71
CA ASP A 20 12.53 -27.99 17.78
C ASP A 20 11.76 -28.56 16.59
N SER A 21 10.43 -28.54 16.70
CA SER A 21 9.53 -29.07 15.68
C SER A 21 9.66 -28.34 14.34
N LYS A 22 10.06 -27.06 14.34
CA LYS A 22 10.27 -26.28 13.10
C LYS A 22 11.46 -26.76 12.30
N THR A 23 12.47 -27.35 12.96
CA THR A 23 13.64 -27.95 12.31
C THR A 23 13.60 -29.48 12.29
N GLY A 24 12.48 -30.09 12.69
CA GLY A 24 12.27 -31.54 12.70
C GLY A 24 13.03 -32.27 13.80
N ILE A 25 13.51 -31.57 14.83
CA ILE A 25 14.22 -32.16 15.97
C ILE A 25 13.21 -32.54 17.05
N SER A 26 13.11 -33.82 17.38
CA SER A 26 12.18 -34.32 18.39
C SER A 26 12.58 -33.91 19.83
N PRO A 27 11.62 -33.87 20.77
CA PRO A 27 11.92 -33.70 22.20
C PRO A 27 12.93 -34.76 22.70
N ASN A 28 13.75 -34.37 23.67
CA ASN A 28 14.82 -35.18 24.29
C ASN A 28 15.97 -35.58 23.35
N THR A 29 16.17 -34.86 22.24
CA THR A 29 17.33 -35.06 21.34
C THR A 29 18.53 -34.25 21.84
N LYS A 30 19.71 -34.85 21.96
CA LYS A 30 20.92 -34.10 22.31
C LYS A 30 21.50 -33.42 21.06
N VAL A 31 22.20 -32.31 21.22
CA VAL A 31 22.89 -31.63 20.09
C VAL A 31 23.89 -32.55 19.38
N SER A 32 24.52 -33.49 20.12
CA SER A 32 25.39 -34.53 19.54
C SER A 32 24.68 -35.47 18.58
N ASP A 33 23.36 -35.58 18.69
CA ASP A 33 22.54 -36.55 17.97
C ASP A 33 21.82 -35.88 16.78
N PHE A 34 22.05 -34.58 16.56
CA PHE A 34 21.53 -33.86 15.39
C PHE A 34 22.09 -34.47 14.10
N PRO A 35 21.32 -34.55 13.00
CA PRO A 35 21.85 -35.01 11.71
C PRO A 35 23.06 -34.16 11.25
N ASP A 36 24.04 -34.76 10.56
CA ASP A 36 25.18 -34.01 10.01
C ASP A 36 24.77 -32.97 8.94
N SER A 37 23.61 -33.18 8.32
CA SER A 37 22.97 -32.24 7.42
C SER A 37 22.27 -31.08 8.12
N TRP A 38 22.10 -31.13 9.44
CA TRP A 38 21.44 -30.08 10.19
C TRP A 38 22.22 -28.76 10.08
N ARG A 39 21.47 -27.66 9.93
CA ARG A 39 22.01 -26.30 9.92
C ARG A 39 21.10 -25.42 10.78
N CYS A 40 21.70 -24.45 11.45
CA CYS A 40 20.98 -23.45 12.23
C CYS A 40 19.93 -22.76 11.33
N PRO A 41 18.65 -22.73 11.72
CA PRO A 41 17.58 -22.19 10.87
C PRO A 41 17.66 -20.67 10.68
N VAL A 42 18.48 -19.99 11.47
CA VAL A 42 18.70 -18.54 11.38
C VAL A 42 19.83 -18.20 10.41
N CYS A 43 21.03 -18.73 10.62
CA CYS A 43 22.24 -18.32 9.88
C CYS A 43 22.90 -19.43 9.04
N GLY A 44 22.41 -20.67 9.12
CA GLY A 44 22.99 -21.80 8.39
C GLY A 44 24.27 -22.37 9.00
N ALA A 45 24.67 -21.97 10.21
CA ALA A 45 25.81 -22.56 10.90
C ALA A 45 25.59 -24.04 11.25
N THR A 46 26.66 -24.82 11.34
CA THR A 46 26.65 -26.22 11.77
C THR A 46 26.48 -26.37 13.28
N ARG A 47 26.11 -27.58 13.74
CA ARG A 47 25.80 -27.88 15.15
C ARG A 47 26.95 -27.62 16.14
N ASP A 48 28.21 -27.63 15.67
CA ASP A 48 29.40 -27.31 16.48
C ASP A 48 29.44 -25.86 16.97
N LYS A 49 28.58 -24.98 16.44
CA LYS A 49 28.42 -23.59 16.89
C LYS A 49 27.37 -23.42 17.99
N LEU A 50 26.73 -24.49 18.44
CA LEU A 50 25.84 -24.45 19.59
C LEU A 50 26.65 -24.63 20.88
N VAL A 51 26.51 -23.69 21.81
CA VAL A 51 27.13 -23.74 23.14
C VAL A 51 26.06 -23.84 24.21
N PRO A 52 26.30 -24.58 25.31
CA PRO A 52 25.35 -24.65 26.41
C PRO A 52 25.30 -23.31 27.14
N ILE A 53 24.10 -22.88 27.52
CA ILE A 53 23.86 -21.62 28.23
C ILE A 53 23.01 -21.84 29.50
N PRO A 54 23.11 -20.94 30.50
CA PRO A 54 22.24 -20.96 31.67
C PRO A 54 20.75 -20.77 31.31
N GLU A 55 19.87 -21.27 32.17
CA GLU A 55 18.41 -21.23 31.94
C GLU A 55 17.85 -19.81 31.85
N GLU A 56 18.34 -18.88 32.67
CA GLU A 56 17.89 -17.48 32.65
C GLU A 56 18.22 -16.80 31.31
N GLU A 57 19.41 -17.06 30.76
CA GLU A 57 19.84 -16.51 29.47
C GLU A 57 19.01 -17.09 28.31
N TYR A 58 18.64 -18.37 28.40
CA TYR A 58 17.78 -18.99 27.40
C TYR A 58 16.43 -18.30 27.28
N TRP A 59 15.76 -18.03 28.41
CA TRP A 59 14.42 -17.42 28.38
C TRP A 59 14.42 -15.99 27.85
N GLN A 60 15.53 -15.24 28.03
CA GLN A 60 15.71 -13.93 27.42
C GLN A 60 15.86 -14.04 25.89
N LYS A 61 16.62 -15.02 25.42
CA LYS A 61 16.91 -15.23 24.00
C LYS A 61 15.79 -15.95 23.23
N ALA A 62 15.02 -16.81 23.91
CA ALA A 62 13.92 -17.57 23.31
C ALA A 62 12.84 -16.65 22.72
N ARG A 63 12.55 -15.52 23.37
CA ARG A 63 11.63 -14.50 22.81
C ARG A 63 12.16 -13.94 21.50
N ALA A 64 13.43 -13.55 21.46
CA ALA A 64 14.06 -13.04 20.24
C ALA A 64 14.08 -14.06 19.09
N TYR A 65 14.25 -15.35 19.40
CA TYR A 65 14.17 -16.41 18.41
C TYR A 65 12.75 -16.62 17.87
N THR A 66 11.75 -16.66 18.77
CA THR A 66 10.33 -16.76 18.38
C THR A 66 9.95 -15.60 17.48
N ASP A 67 10.23 -14.36 17.89
CA ASP A 67 9.99 -13.14 17.11
C ASP A 67 10.68 -13.18 15.74
N PHE A 68 11.93 -13.66 15.67
CA PHE A 68 12.64 -13.79 14.41
C PHE A 68 12.02 -14.85 13.49
N SER A 69 11.61 -15.99 14.05
CA SER A 69 11.02 -17.10 13.29
C SER A 69 9.65 -16.72 12.70
N GLU A 70 8.83 -16.02 13.47
CA GLU A 70 7.53 -15.49 13.03
C GLU A 70 7.71 -14.40 11.97
N LYS A 71 8.66 -13.47 12.18
CA LYS A 71 9.02 -12.45 11.17
C LYS A 71 9.57 -13.04 9.87
N LYS A 72 10.20 -14.22 9.90
CA LYS A 72 10.72 -14.92 8.71
C LYS A 72 9.61 -15.59 7.90
N GLU A 73 8.59 -16.13 8.55
CA GLU A 73 7.37 -16.64 7.90
C GLU A 73 6.53 -15.49 7.31
N GLU A 74 6.38 -14.37 8.01
CA GLU A 74 5.77 -13.14 7.48
C GLU A 74 6.59 -12.53 6.31
N LYS A 75 7.93 -12.61 6.33
CA LYS A 75 8.75 -12.17 5.18
C LYS A 75 8.42 -12.93 3.89
N ARG A 76 7.98 -14.19 3.96
CA ARG A 76 7.60 -14.98 2.78
C ARG A 76 6.27 -14.54 2.17
N SER A 77 5.29 -14.05 2.92
CA SER A 77 4.01 -13.60 2.32
C SER A 77 4.20 -12.34 1.47
N ILE A 78 5.09 -11.44 1.89
CA ILE A 78 5.34 -10.13 1.27
C ILE A 78 6.20 -10.26 -0.01
N LEU A 79 7.16 -11.19 -0.03
CA LEU A 79 8.15 -11.31 -1.12
C LEU A 79 7.72 -12.20 -2.30
N VAL A 80 6.62 -12.96 -2.20
CA VAL A 80 6.27 -13.99 -3.20
C VAL A 80 5.38 -13.47 -4.34
N GLY A 81 5.18 -12.16 -4.48
CA GLY A 81 4.41 -11.63 -5.63
C GLY A 81 2.97 -12.17 -5.68
N VAL A 82 2.40 -12.47 -4.52
CA VAL A 82 1.05 -13.06 -4.38
C VAL A 82 -0.06 -12.17 -4.95
N ASP A 83 0.20 -10.88 -5.12
CA ASP A 83 -0.69 -9.92 -5.77
C ASP A 83 -0.22 -9.56 -7.19
N ASN A 84 0.90 -10.09 -7.68
CA ASN A 84 1.30 -9.88 -9.08
C ASN A 84 0.72 -11.02 -9.95
N PRO A 85 -0.27 -10.73 -10.82
CA PRO A 85 -0.88 -11.73 -11.69
C PRO A 85 0.10 -12.30 -12.72
N GLN A 86 1.24 -11.64 -12.98
CA GLN A 86 2.30 -12.19 -13.84
C GLN A 86 3.03 -13.37 -13.17
N THR A 87 3.10 -13.39 -11.84
CA THR A 87 3.71 -14.48 -11.06
C THR A 87 2.67 -15.47 -10.52
N VAL A 88 1.40 -15.06 -10.42
CA VAL A 88 0.28 -15.90 -9.99
C VAL A 88 -0.91 -15.72 -10.96
N PRO A 89 -0.98 -16.50 -12.05
CA PRO A 89 -1.94 -16.28 -13.16
C PRO A 89 -3.43 -16.42 -12.78
N GLU A 90 -3.74 -16.97 -11.60
CA GLU A 90 -5.08 -17.37 -11.19
C GLU A 90 -5.92 -16.25 -10.58
N LEU A 91 -5.46 -14.99 -10.56
CA LEU A 91 -6.09 -13.86 -9.84
C LEU A 91 -7.30 -13.20 -10.57
N ARG A 92 -8.20 -14.00 -11.15
CA ARG A 92 -9.45 -13.54 -11.82
C ARG A 92 -10.65 -13.52 -10.88
N GLN A 93 -11.57 -12.55 -11.05
CA GLN A 93 -12.82 -12.42 -10.31
C GLN A 93 -14.04 -12.44 -11.24
N GLU A 94 -15.02 -13.30 -10.98
CA GLU A 94 -16.27 -13.35 -11.75
C GLU A 94 -17.05 -12.02 -11.69
N TYR A 95 -17.65 -11.63 -12.82
CA TYR A 95 -18.53 -10.46 -12.89
C TYR A 95 -19.69 -10.57 -11.88
N GLY A 96 -19.97 -9.49 -11.16
CA GLY A 96 -21.09 -9.42 -10.22
C GLY A 96 -20.81 -9.94 -8.81
N THR A 97 -19.60 -10.44 -8.53
CA THR A 97 -19.22 -10.87 -7.17
C THR A 97 -18.72 -9.72 -6.31
N PRO A 98 -18.86 -9.78 -4.96
CA PRO A 98 -18.35 -8.77 -4.06
C PRO A 98 -16.86 -8.49 -4.26
N LEU A 99 -16.51 -7.21 -4.44
CA LEU A 99 -15.15 -6.70 -4.46
C LEU A 99 -14.17 -7.44 -3.49
N GLY A 100 -13.31 -8.32 -4.01
CA GLY A 100 -12.24 -9.04 -3.28
C GLY A 100 -10.81 -8.57 -3.60
N PHE A 101 -9.79 -9.43 -3.49
CA PHE A 101 -8.39 -9.04 -3.82
C PHE A 101 -8.03 -9.17 -5.31
N ARG A 102 -8.95 -9.61 -6.17
CA ARG A 102 -8.68 -10.00 -7.56
C ARG A 102 -9.05 -8.92 -8.58
N GLY A 103 -8.73 -9.12 -9.86
CA GLY A 103 -9.15 -8.23 -10.96
C GLY A 103 -10.57 -8.57 -11.43
N ILE A 104 -11.36 -7.57 -11.83
CA ILE A 104 -12.74 -7.80 -12.30
C ILE A 104 -12.75 -8.52 -13.66
N GLY A 105 -13.73 -9.39 -13.91
CA GLY A 105 -13.88 -10.08 -15.19
C GLY A 105 -12.74 -11.05 -15.50
N GLN A 106 -12.17 -10.91 -16.69
CA GLN A 106 -10.99 -11.65 -17.15
C GLN A 106 -9.69 -11.21 -16.42
N GLY A 107 -9.72 -10.09 -15.70
CA GLY A 107 -8.58 -9.55 -14.97
C GLY A 107 -7.56 -8.83 -15.88
N LEU A 108 -7.97 -8.39 -17.07
CA LEU A 108 -7.09 -7.81 -18.08
C LEU A 108 -6.54 -6.45 -17.63
N THR A 109 -7.37 -5.56 -17.09
CA THR A 109 -6.91 -4.25 -16.57
C THR A 109 -6.03 -4.42 -15.34
N TYR A 110 -6.36 -5.42 -14.51
CA TYR A 110 -5.52 -5.76 -13.37
C TYR A 110 -4.11 -6.18 -13.83
N LEU A 111 -4.02 -7.05 -14.83
CA LEU A 111 -2.75 -7.43 -15.45
C LEU A 111 -2.08 -6.23 -16.16
N ALA A 112 -2.87 -5.38 -16.83
CA ALA A 112 -2.37 -4.20 -17.54
C ALA A 112 -1.62 -3.26 -16.60
N ASN A 113 -2.02 -3.12 -15.33
CA ASN A 113 -1.25 -2.34 -14.35
C ASN A 113 0.20 -2.81 -14.21
N PHE A 114 0.42 -4.13 -14.11
CA PHE A 114 1.77 -4.69 -13.97
C PHE A 114 2.52 -4.63 -15.30
N SER A 115 1.85 -5.00 -16.41
CA SER A 115 2.45 -4.98 -17.74
C SER A 115 2.83 -3.58 -18.21
N ALA A 116 2.03 -2.56 -17.88
CA ALA A 116 2.32 -1.17 -18.15
C ALA A 116 3.59 -0.71 -17.43
N LEU A 117 3.67 -1.02 -16.12
CA LEU A 117 4.81 -0.60 -15.31
C LEU A 117 6.09 -1.38 -15.64
N SER A 118 5.97 -2.65 -16.05
CA SER A 118 7.12 -3.49 -16.43
C SER A 118 7.81 -3.02 -17.72
N LYS A 119 7.10 -2.30 -18.61
CA LYS A 119 7.68 -1.68 -19.82
C LYS A 119 8.74 -0.63 -19.49
N TYR A 120 8.75 -0.11 -18.26
CA TYR A 120 9.74 0.86 -17.79
C TYR A 120 10.79 0.17 -16.90
N ARG A 121 12.06 0.28 -17.31
CA ARG A 121 13.22 -0.20 -16.55
C ARG A 121 13.99 1.00 -15.98
N LEU A 122 14.58 0.85 -14.80
CA LEU A 122 15.42 1.90 -14.22
C LEU A 122 16.80 1.91 -14.86
N LYS A 123 17.24 3.09 -15.30
CA LYS A 123 18.58 3.34 -15.83
C LYS A 123 19.57 3.47 -14.68
N LYS A 124 20.32 2.40 -14.43
CA LYS A 124 21.39 2.41 -13.43
C LYS A 124 22.44 3.47 -13.78
N ARG A 125 22.79 4.31 -12.81
CA ARG A 125 23.84 5.33 -12.89
C ARG A 125 24.57 5.38 -11.56
N LEU A 126 25.88 5.14 -11.58
CA LEU A 126 26.70 5.01 -10.35
C LEU A 126 27.92 5.94 -10.33
N ILE A 127 28.24 6.61 -11.43
CA ILE A 127 29.34 7.58 -11.52
C ILE A 127 28.74 8.97 -11.32
N SER A 128 28.67 9.39 -10.06
CA SER A 128 28.12 10.66 -9.58
C SER A 128 28.57 10.91 -8.14
N ASN A 129 28.31 12.11 -7.61
CA ASN A 129 28.55 12.38 -6.20
C ASN A 129 27.56 11.57 -5.35
N HIS A 130 28.07 10.89 -4.32
CA HIS A 130 27.27 10.09 -3.40
C HIS A 130 26.73 10.95 -2.26
N ALA A 131 25.44 10.80 -1.97
CA ALA A 131 24.80 11.28 -0.75
C ALA A 131 23.76 10.26 -0.29
N ASP A 132 23.36 10.33 0.98
CA ASP A 132 22.19 9.64 1.47
C ASP A 132 20.93 10.27 0.86
N PRO A 133 20.08 9.53 0.12
CA PRO A 133 18.91 10.11 -0.51
C PRO A 133 17.94 10.73 0.51
N VAL A 134 17.43 11.91 0.19
CA VAL A 134 16.35 12.57 0.94
C VAL A 134 15.03 12.19 0.29
N ILE A 135 14.17 11.53 1.06
CA ILE A 135 12.87 11.00 0.58
C ILE A 135 11.69 11.53 1.38
N GLU A 136 11.96 12.21 2.48
CA GLU A 136 10.99 12.94 3.26
C GLU A 136 10.40 14.08 2.42
N THR A 137 9.08 14.27 2.52
CA THR A 137 8.36 15.30 1.77
C THR A 137 7.11 15.73 2.57
N ALA A 138 6.22 16.53 1.96
CA ALA A 138 4.98 16.94 2.58
C ALA A 138 3.78 16.71 1.64
N PHE A 139 2.78 15.98 2.12
CA PHE A 139 1.49 15.85 1.45
C PHE A 139 0.51 16.85 2.06
N LEU A 140 0.10 17.86 1.28
CA LEU A 140 -0.83 18.92 1.72
C LEU A 140 -0.38 19.60 3.02
N GLY A 141 0.92 19.90 3.12
CA GLY A 141 1.54 20.50 4.31
C GLY A 141 1.84 19.54 5.47
N THR A 142 1.36 18.29 5.42
CA THR A 142 1.67 17.27 6.41
C THR A 142 2.95 16.55 6.05
N LYS A 143 3.95 16.59 6.95
CA LYS A 143 5.23 15.89 6.74
C LYS A 143 5.02 14.38 6.66
N VAL A 144 5.65 13.74 5.68
CA VAL A 144 5.67 12.29 5.51
C VAL A 144 7.09 11.80 5.27
N SER A 145 7.37 10.57 5.70
CA SER A 145 8.70 9.94 5.70
C SER A 145 9.13 9.39 4.34
N MET A 146 8.21 9.37 3.37
CA MET A 146 8.36 8.82 2.02
C MET A 146 7.23 9.34 1.12
N PRO A 147 7.41 9.35 -0.22
CA PRO A 147 6.37 9.76 -1.18
C PRO A 147 5.35 8.63 -1.46
N VAL A 148 4.94 7.90 -0.41
CA VAL A 148 4.03 6.76 -0.50
C VAL A 148 2.88 6.95 0.48
N LEU A 149 1.64 6.81 0.00
CA LEU A 149 0.42 6.87 0.80
C LEU A 149 -0.31 5.52 0.78
N GLY A 150 -1.13 5.25 1.79
CA GLY A 150 -2.06 4.12 1.72
C GLY A 150 -3.22 4.43 0.77
N ALA A 151 -3.52 3.56 -0.19
CA ALA A 151 -4.64 3.76 -1.12
C ALA A 151 -6.00 3.66 -0.40
N PRO A 152 -7.06 4.37 -0.84
CA PRO A 152 -8.37 4.27 -0.23
C PRO A 152 -8.96 2.88 -0.46
N MET A 153 -9.24 2.18 0.63
CA MET A 153 -9.82 0.84 0.62
C MET A 153 -10.96 0.73 1.62
N SER A 154 -11.91 -0.14 1.31
CA SER A 154 -13.07 -0.50 2.12
C SER A 154 -13.64 -1.83 1.60
N GLY A 155 -14.63 -2.39 2.29
CA GLY A 155 -15.35 -3.58 1.80
C GLY A 155 -14.63 -4.90 2.09
N LEU A 156 -13.56 -4.90 2.88
CA LEU A 156 -12.85 -6.13 3.24
C LEU A 156 -13.65 -7.00 4.21
N SER A 157 -14.63 -6.43 4.91
CA SER A 157 -15.57 -7.18 5.74
C SER A 157 -16.50 -8.13 4.95
N TYR A 158 -16.55 -8.02 3.61
CA TYR A 158 -17.30 -8.96 2.77
C TYR A 158 -16.55 -10.27 2.52
N VAL A 159 -15.22 -10.26 2.68
CA VAL A 159 -14.34 -11.36 2.26
C VAL A 159 -13.36 -11.80 3.36
N SER A 160 -13.41 -11.17 4.53
CA SER A 160 -12.53 -11.50 5.67
C SER A 160 -13.25 -11.23 7.00
N ASN A 161 -12.77 -11.88 8.07
CA ASN A 161 -13.34 -11.77 9.41
C ASN A 161 -12.81 -10.53 10.14
N ILE A 162 -13.08 -9.35 9.59
CA ILE A 162 -12.70 -8.04 10.15
C ILE A 162 -13.87 -7.07 9.98
N THR A 163 -14.05 -6.16 10.95
CA THR A 163 -15.04 -5.09 10.81
C THR A 163 -14.53 -4.00 9.85
N GLU A 164 -15.43 -3.24 9.24
CA GLU A 164 -15.03 -2.10 8.39
C GLU A 164 -14.26 -1.03 9.20
N GLU A 165 -14.62 -0.85 10.47
CA GLU A 165 -13.95 0.10 11.36
C GLU A 165 -12.53 -0.34 11.71
N ASP A 166 -12.35 -1.61 12.08
CA ASP A 166 -11.01 -2.15 12.43
C ASP A 166 -10.11 -2.19 11.20
N PHE A 167 -10.65 -2.55 10.03
CA PHE A 167 -9.89 -2.51 8.78
C PHE A 167 -9.44 -1.08 8.46
N ALA A 168 -10.36 -0.11 8.50
CA ALA A 168 -10.03 1.29 8.28
C ALA A 168 -9.02 1.80 9.31
N TYR A 169 -9.18 1.43 10.59
CA TYR A 169 -8.25 1.80 11.65
C TYR A 169 -6.85 1.22 11.42
N ASN A 170 -6.74 -0.06 11.04
CA ASN A 170 -5.46 -0.70 10.77
C ASN A 170 -4.71 -0.02 9.61
N ILE A 171 -5.41 0.38 8.55
CA ILE A 171 -4.81 1.15 7.45
C ILE A 171 -4.33 2.52 7.93
N LEU A 172 -5.20 3.28 8.60
CA LEU A 172 -4.88 4.65 9.04
C LEU A 172 -3.75 4.68 10.08
N GLU A 173 -3.86 3.87 11.12
CA GLU A 173 -2.87 3.78 12.18
C GLU A 173 -1.55 3.24 11.65
N GLY A 174 -1.60 2.17 10.83
CA GLY A 174 -0.40 1.58 10.22
C GLY A 174 0.39 2.58 9.37
N CYS A 175 -0.31 3.36 8.54
CA CYS A 175 0.32 4.43 7.76
C CYS A 175 0.90 5.52 8.66
N LYS A 176 0.14 5.95 9.68
CA LYS A 176 0.57 6.97 10.64
C LYS A 176 1.85 6.59 11.37
N VAL A 177 1.93 5.37 11.90
CA VAL A 177 3.12 4.90 12.64
C VAL A 177 4.32 4.67 11.72
N ALA A 178 4.10 4.38 10.43
CA ALA A 178 5.16 4.37 9.40
C ALA A 178 5.62 5.79 9.00
N GLY A 179 4.97 6.84 9.51
CA GLY A 179 5.28 8.23 9.20
C GLY A 179 4.70 8.71 7.89
N THR A 180 3.60 8.12 7.41
CA THR A 180 2.86 8.58 6.23
C THR A 180 1.36 8.70 6.51
N ILE A 181 0.53 8.87 5.47
CA ILE A 181 -0.91 9.06 5.56
C ILE A 181 -1.62 7.89 4.87
N GLY A 182 -2.62 7.34 5.56
CA GLY A 182 -3.51 6.32 5.01
C GLY A 182 -4.79 6.95 4.46
N CYS A 183 -5.29 6.41 3.37
CA CYS A 183 -6.60 6.75 2.82
C CYS A 183 -7.58 5.60 3.08
N THR A 184 -8.86 5.91 3.30
CA THR A 184 -9.93 4.91 3.44
C THR A 184 -11.14 5.28 2.58
N GLY A 185 -11.90 4.27 2.18
CA GLY A 185 -13.15 4.43 1.43
C GLY A 185 -14.40 4.27 2.28
N ASN A 186 -15.58 4.53 1.71
CA ASN A 186 -16.85 4.12 2.32
C ASN A 186 -17.27 2.70 1.91
N THR A 187 -18.07 2.07 2.77
CA THR A 187 -18.64 0.74 2.54
C THR A 187 -20.10 0.85 2.08
N SER A 188 -20.59 -0.17 1.37
CA SER A 188 -22.02 -0.28 1.06
C SER A 188 -22.81 -0.97 2.18
N ARG A 189 -22.15 -1.50 3.23
CA ARG A 189 -22.83 -2.02 4.42
C ARG A 189 -23.60 -0.91 5.14
N ASP A 190 -24.68 -1.30 5.80
CA ASP A 190 -25.40 -0.39 6.68
C ASP A 190 -24.57 -0.06 7.92
N TYR A 191 -24.73 1.17 8.37
CA TYR A 191 -24.15 1.72 9.59
C TYR A 191 -25.19 2.64 10.22
N GLU A 192 -25.04 2.95 11.49
CA GLU A 192 -25.99 3.79 12.23
C GLU A 192 -25.85 5.27 11.84
N MET A 193 -25.28 6.11 12.72
CA MET A 193 -25.11 7.54 12.45
C MET A 193 -23.74 7.89 11.85
N ILE A 194 -22.67 7.23 12.29
CA ILE A 194 -21.30 7.59 11.90
C ILE A 194 -20.73 6.47 11.04
N HIS A 195 -20.21 6.84 9.87
CA HIS A 195 -19.62 5.88 8.96
C HIS A 195 -18.35 5.24 9.58
N PRO A 196 -18.12 3.91 9.45
CA PRO A 196 -16.97 3.21 10.03
C PRO A 196 -15.60 3.82 9.73
N ALA A 197 -15.37 4.26 8.48
CA ALA A 197 -14.13 4.96 8.10
C ALA A 197 -13.90 6.28 8.85
N ILE A 198 -14.97 6.95 9.28
CA ILE A 198 -14.92 8.21 10.04
C ILE A 198 -14.70 7.91 11.53
N MET A 199 -15.30 6.83 12.04
CA MET A 199 -14.99 6.32 13.39
C MET A 199 -13.50 5.96 13.52
N ALA A 200 -12.94 5.28 12.51
CA ALA A 200 -11.51 5.01 12.42
C ALA A 200 -10.66 6.29 12.33
N LEU A 201 -11.08 7.27 11.52
CA LEU A 201 -10.40 8.57 11.40
C LEU A 201 -10.32 9.29 12.76
N LYS A 202 -11.41 9.28 13.53
CA LYS A 202 -11.46 9.83 14.88
C LYS A 202 -10.45 9.15 15.81
N LYS A 203 -10.33 7.82 15.77
CA LYS A 203 -9.36 7.06 16.58
C LYS A 203 -7.92 7.49 16.29
N VAL A 204 -7.58 7.78 15.03
CA VAL A 204 -6.24 8.25 14.65
C VAL A 204 -6.05 9.77 14.78
N LYS A 205 -7.06 10.48 15.32
CA LYS A 205 -7.08 11.93 15.55
C LYS A 205 -6.96 12.75 14.25
N GLY A 206 -7.69 12.34 13.21
CA GLY A 206 -7.72 13.08 11.93
C GLY A 206 -6.54 12.80 10.99
N HIS A 207 -5.55 11.99 11.42
CA HIS A 207 -4.39 11.63 10.61
C HIS A 207 -4.76 10.59 9.53
N GLY A 208 -5.53 11.03 8.54
CA GLY A 208 -6.04 10.18 7.47
C GLY A 208 -6.83 10.97 6.45
N VAL A 209 -7.11 10.30 5.33
CA VAL A 209 -7.92 10.84 4.23
C VAL A 209 -9.12 9.92 4.01
N ASN A 210 -10.30 10.49 3.81
CA ASN A 210 -11.48 9.72 3.39
C ASN A 210 -11.85 10.05 1.94
N ILE A 211 -11.95 9.03 1.08
CA ILE A 211 -12.32 9.19 -0.34
C ILE A 211 -13.55 8.33 -0.62
N PHE A 212 -14.66 8.96 -0.99
CA PHE A 212 -15.96 8.31 -1.03
C PHE A 212 -16.41 7.93 -2.44
N LYS A 213 -17.14 6.83 -2.56
CA LYS A 213 -17.85 6.44 -3.77
C LYS A 213 -18.84 7.52 -4.18
N PRO A 214 -19.10 7.70 -5.49
CA PRO A 214 -19.78 8.88 -6.00
C PRO A 214 -21.31 8.71 -5.86
N GLN A 215 -21.79 8.68 -4.61
CA GLN A 215 -23.21 8.60 -4.25
C GLN A 215 -23.91 9.94 -4.51
N SER A 216 -25.16 10.08 -4.07
CA SER A 216 -25.90 11.35 -4.18
C SER A 216 -25.15 12.51 -3.49
N GLN A 217 -25.37 13.73 -3.98
CA GLN A 217 -24.74 14.94 -3.42
C GLN A 217 -25.01 15.10 -1.92
N GLU A 218 -26.23 14.78 -1.47
CA GLU A 218 -26.60 14.87 -0.05
C GLU A 218 -25.73 13.96 0.82
N ILE A 219 -25.58 12.69 0.45
CA ILE A 219 -24.78 11.71 1.18
C ILE A 219 -23.30 12.13 1.18
N LEU A 220 -22.77 12.55 0.03
CA LEU A 220 -21.37 12.98 -0.07
C LEU A 220 -21.08 14.20 0.79
N LYS A 221 -21.97 15.22 0.79
CA LYS A 221 -21.82 16.40 1.64
C LYS A 221 -21.86 16.05 3.13
N ASP A 222 -22.72 15.12 3.54
CA ASP A 222 -22.76 14.65 4.92
C ASP A 222 -21.46 13.96 5.34
N LEU A 223 -21.00 12.98 4.55
CA LEU A 223 -19.73 12.27 4.80
C LEU A 223 -18.51 13.21 4.83
N ILE A 224 -18.48 14.20 3.94
CA ILE A 224 -17.43 15.23 3.91
C ILE A 224 -17.44 16.07 5.19
N ARG A 225 -18.61 16.56 5.63
CA ARG A 225 -18.74 17.34 6.87
C ARG A 225 -18.35 16.55 8.10
N GLN A 226 -18.72 15.26 8.15
CA GLN A 226 -18.31 14.36 9.22
C GLN A 226 -16.78 14.20 9.24
N SER A 227 -16.13 14.05 8.08
CA SER A 227 -14.67 13.93 7.98
C SER A 227 -13.95 15.23 8.36
N GLU A 228 -14.49 16.38 7.96
CA GLU A 228 -13.98 17.71 8.35
C GLU A 228 -14.09 17.95 9.85
N LYS A 229 -15.19 17.53 10.48
CA LYS A 229 -15.35 17.58 11.94
C LYS A 229 -14.27 16.80 12.69
N GLU A 230 -13.88 15.64 12.15
CA GLU A 230 -12.79 14.81 12.70
C GLU A 230 -11.40 15.26 12.22
N LYS A 231 -11.30 16.38 11.50
CA LYS A 231 -10.07 17.02 11.04
C LYS A 231 -9.22 16.11 10.14
N ALA A 232 -9.86 15.43 9.19
CA ALA A 232 -9.17 14.69 8.14
C ALA A 232 -8.12 15.57 7.45
N VAL A 233 -7.03 14.97 6.97
CA VAL A 233 -6.00 15.70 6.20
C VAL A 233 -6.59 16.20 4.88
N ALA A 234 -7.45 15.40 4.26
CA ALA A 234 -8.16 15.72 3.04
C ALA A 234 -9.42 14.84 2.93
N VAL A 235 -10.31 15.21 2.02
CA VAL A 235 -11.48 14.41 1.63
C VAL A 235 -11.54 14.30 0.12
N GLY A 236 -12.28 13.33 -0.42
CA GLY A 236 -12.42 13.23 -1.86
C GLY A 236 -13.54 12.33 -2.34
N VAL A 237 -13.61 12.21 -3.66
CA VAL A 237 -14.54 11.36 -4.38
C VAL A 237 -13.77 10.43 -5.32
N ASP A 238 -14.14 9.15 -5.30
CA ASP A 238 -13.64 8.09 -6.16
C ASP A 238 -14.57 7.94 -7.36
N ILE A 239 -14.39 8.78 -8.39
CA ILE A 239 -15.32 8.94 -9.51
C ILE A 239 -15.45 7.68 -10.38
N ASP A 240 -14.41 6.85 -10.46
CA ASP A 240 -14.42 5.56 -11.16
C ASP A 240 -15.34 4.53 -10.48
N GLY A 241 -15.73 4.80 -9.23
CA GLY A 241 -16.68 4.02 -8.45
C GLY A 241 -18.12 4.08 -8.97
N ALA A 242 -18.43 4.92 -9.97
CA ALA A 242 -19.75 5.02 -10.60
C ALA A 242 -20.27 3.69 -11.20
N GLY A 243 -19.36 2.77 -11.53
CA GLY A 243 -19.69 1.42 -11.99
C GLY A 243 -19.80 0.35 -10.89
N SER A 244 -19.81 0.73 -9.60
CA SER A 244 -19.70 -0.23 -8.51
C SER A 244 -20.97 -1.10 -8.36
N VAL A 245 -20.85 -2.36 -8.76
CA VAL A 245 -21.93 -3.36 -8.62
C VAL A 245 -22.32 -3.59 -7.16
N ASN A 246 -21.35 -3.63 -6.24
CA ASN A 246 -21.61 -3.86 -4.81
C ASN A 246 -22.51 -2.80 -4.17
N PHE A 247 -22.35 -1.55 -4.58
CA PHE A 247 -23.15 -0.44 -4.08
C PHE A 247 -24.57 -0.49 -4.64
N THR A 248 -24.69 -0.75 -5.95
CA THR A 248 -25.98 -0.94 -6.61
C THR A 248 -26.78 -2.11 -6.01
N LEU A 249 -26.15 -3.28 -5.79
CA LEU A 249 -26.81 -4.44 -5.18
C LEU A 249 -27.24 -4.19 -3.73
N ALA A 250 -26.54 -3.30 -3.02
CA ALA A 250 -26.90 -2.88 -1.66
C ALA A 250 -27.98 -1.79 -1.63
N GLY A 251 -28.57 -1.41 -2.78
CA GLY A 251 -29.57 -0.35 -2.85
C GLY A 251 -29.02 1.06 -2.64
N LYS A 252 -27.69 1.25 -2.75
CA LYS A 252 -26.98 2.53 -2.56
C LYS A 252 -26.38 2.97 -3.90
N PRO A 253 -27.15 3.60 -4.79
CA PRO A 253 -26.70 3.89 -6.15
C PRO A 253 -25.51 4.85 -6.17
N VAL A 254 -24.67 4.65 -7.18
CA VAL A 254 -23.48 5.45 -7.48
C VAL A 254 -23.61 6.05 -8.87
N PHE A 255 -23.01 7.22 -9.09
CA PHE A 255 -23.27 8.07 -10.24
C PHE A 255 -21.98 8.60 -10.84
N ARG A 256 -22.01 8.91 -12.14
CA ARG A 256 -21.02 9.83 -12.71
C ARG A 256 -21.22 11.22 -12.10
N LYS A 257 -20.14 12.00 -12.01
CA LYS A 257 -20.18 13.37 -11.48
C LYS A 257 -19.93 14.39 -12.57
N THR A 258 -20.73 15.45 -12.57
CA THR A 258 -20.47 16.62 -13.41
C THR A 258 -19.41 17.52 -12.76
N ILE A 259 -18.83 18.42 -13.55
CA ILE A 259 -17.89 19.44 -13.04
C ILE A 259 -18.56 20.28 -11.94
N ASP A 260 -19.82 20.71 -12.15
CA ASP A 260 -20.55 21.53 -11.19
C ASP A 260 -20.84 20.77 -9.88
N GLU A 261 -21.15 19.47 -9.94
CA GLU A 261 -21.30 18.65 -8.73
C GLU A 261 -19.98 18.53 -7.97
N LEU A 262 -18.85 18.37 -8.65
CA LEU A 262 -17.54 18.34 -8.01
C LEU A 262 -17.17 19.70 -7.38
N LYS A 263 -17.42 20.81 -8.09
CA LYS A 263 -17.26 22.19 -7.56
C LYS A 263 -18.10 22.39 -6.29
N GLU A 264 -19.34 21.91 -6.30
CA GLU A 264 -20.23 21.99 -5.15
C GLU A 264 -19.70 21.22 -3.94
N LEU A 265 -19.13 20.03 -4.14
CA LEU A 265 -18.52 19.25 -3.07
C LEU A 265 -17.25 19.92 -2.52
N LYS A 266 -16.37 20.40 -3.41
CA LYS A 266 -15.18 21.21 -3.04
C LYS A 266 -15.58 22.40 -2.17
N ASN A 267 -16.63 23.13 -2.55
CA ASN A 267 -17.12 24.31 -1.83
C ASN A 267 -17.84 23.99 -0.51
N THR A 268 -18.16 22.72 -0.23
CA THR A 268 -18.83 22.32 1.02
C THR A 268 -17.84 22.19 2.20
N THR A 269 -16.54 22.15 1.94
CA THR A 269 -15.50 21.91 2.96
C THR A 269 -14.33 22.88 2.83
N ARG A 270 -13.58 23.08 3.92
CA ARG A 270 -12.30 23.80 3.90
C ARG A 270 -11.10 22.88 3.74
N LEU A 271 -11.31 21.57 3.79
CA LEU A 271 -10.26 20.61 3.58
C LEU A 271 -9.83 20.56 2.11
N PRO A 272 -8.59 20.16 1.82
CA PRO A 272 -8.20 19.77 0.47
C PRO A 272 -9.12 18.66 -0.07
N PHE A 273 -9.47 18.79 -1.35
CA PHE A 273 -10.41 17.96 -2.06
C PHE A 273 -9.70 17.14 -3.14
N ILE A 274 -9.96 15.83 -3.13
CA ILE A 274 -9.33 14.85 -4.00
C ILE A 274 -10.36 14.33 -5.01
N VAL A 275 -10.00 14.33 -6.29
CA VAL A 275 -10.73 13.62 -7.34
C VAL A 275 -9.89 12.43 -7.77
N LYS A 276 -10.32 11.22 -7.39
CA LYS A 276 -9.59 9.97 -7.68
C LYS A 276 -10.38 9.11 -8.68
N GLY A 277 -9.65 8.40 -9.53
CA GLY A 277 -10.23 7.51 -10.54
C GLY A 277 -10.08 8.06 -11.97
N VAL A 278 -9.20 9.05 -12.14
CA VAL A 278 -8.94 9.69 -13.43
C VAL A 278 -8.05 8.76 -14.27
N MET A 279 -8.47 8.48 -15.50
CA MET A 279 -7.75 7.60 -16.43
C MET A 279 -7.59 8.21 -17.84
N CYS A 280 -8.05 9.44 -18.06
CA CYS A 280 -7.88 10.18 -19.31
C CYS A 280 -7.65 11.67 -19.05
N ILE A 281 -7.20 12.40 -20.08
CA ILE A 281 -6.86 13.82 -20.00
C ILE A 281 -8.11 14.67 -19.77
N GLU A 282 -9.23 14.32 -20.39
CA GLU A 282 -10.49 15.05 -20.30
C GLU A 282 -10.98 15.13 -18.86
N ASP A 283 -10.99 14.00 -18.15
CA ASP A 283 -11.39 13.95 -16.73
C ASP A 283 -10.35 14.63 -15.82
N ALA A 284 -9.06 14.59 -16.18
CA ALA A 284 -8.03 15.32 -15.45
C ALA A 284 -8.27 16.83 -15.51
N LEU A 285 -8.48 17.38 -16.70
CA LEU A 285 -8.76 18.80 -16.91
C LEU A 285 -10.11 19.21 -16.30
N ALA A 286 -11.12 18.34 -16.36
CA ALA A 286 -12.39 18.56 -15.67
C ALA A 286 -12.21 18.63 -14.14
N ALA A 287 -11.33 17.81 -13.56
CA ALA A 287 -11.00 17.86 -12.13
C ALA A 287 -10.23 19.14 -11.77
N VAL A 288 -9.31 19.60 -12.62
CA VAL A 288 -8.66 20.91 -12.48
C VAL A 288 -9.71 22.02 -12.48
N GLU A 289 -10.61 22.03 -13.46
CA GLU A 289 -11.67 23.04 -13.57
C GLU A 289 -12.60 23.02 -12.35
N ALA A 290 -12.82 21.84 -11.76
CA ALA A 290 -13.61 21.68 -10.55
C ALA A 290 -12.93 22.19 -9.26
N GLY A 291 -11.65 22.56 -9.33
CA GLY A 291 -10.87 23.04 -8.18
C GLY A 291 -10.33 21.92 -7.29
N ALA A 292 -10.01 20.76 -7.85
CA ALA A 292 -9.36 19.68 -7.12
C ALA A 292 -7.94 20.08 -6.69
N ASP A 293 -7.59 19.88 -5.42
CA ASP A 293 -6.22 20.09 -4.92
C ASP A 293 -5.33 18.87 -5.20
N VAL A 294 -5.96 17.71 -5.36
CA VAL A 294 -5.29 16.44 -5.68
C VAL A 294 -6.07 15.69 -6.76
N ILE A 295 -5.36 15.24 -7.79
CA ILE A 295 -5.87 14.33 -8.81
C ILE A 295 -5.26 12.94 -8.59
N GLY A 296 -6.11 11.92 -8.54
CA GLY A 296 -5.71 10.51 -8.40
C GLY A 296 -5.86 9.74 -9.70
N VAL A 297 -4.73 9.45 -10.35
CA VAL A 297 -4.66 8.58 -11.53
C VAL A 297 -4.76 7.13 -11.08
N SER A 298 -5.90 6.51 -11.34
CA SER A 298 -6.25 5.21 -10.76
C SER A 298 -7.32 4.53 -11.60
N ASN A 299 -7.19 3.22 -11.80
CA ASN A 299 -8.24 2.36 -12.37
C ASN A 299 -8.87 1.43 -11.32
N HIS A 300 -8.90 1.88 -10.06
CA HIS A 300 -9.41 1.12 -8.92
C HIS A 300 -8.67 -0.21 -8.72
N GLY A 301 -7.38 -0.27 -9.08
CA GLY A 301 -6.59 -1.49 -9.11
C GLY A 301 -7.11 -2.55 -10.09
N GLY A 302 -7.75 -2.15 -11.20
CA GLY A 302 -8.29 -3.04 -12.24
C GLY A 302 -9.59 -3.73 -11.84
N ARG A 303 -10.49 -3.00 -11.17
CA ARG A 303 -11.71 -3.57 -10.53
C ARG A 303 -13.01 -2.91 -10.95
N VAL A 304 -12.96 -1.92 -11.82
CA VAL A 304 -14.13 -1.19 -12.32
C VAL A 304 -14.40 -1.51 -13.79
N ILE A 305 -13.35 -1.53 -14.61
CA ILE A 305 -13.39 -1.90 -16.03
C ILE A 305 -12.34 -2.99 -16.25
N ASP A 306 -12.69 -4.03 -17.01
CA ASP A 306 -11.80 -5.16 -17.27
C ASP A 306 -10.91 -4.93 -18.50
N SER A 307 -11.37 -4.22 -19.53
CA SER A 307 -10.61 -3.96 -20.78
C SER A 307 -9.99 -2.56 -20.88
N GLY A 308 -9.61 -1.97 -19.74
CA GLY A 308 -8.94 -0.67 -19.65
C GLY A 308 -7.41 -0.75 -19.63
N SER A 309 -6.79 0.43 -19.67
CA SER A 309 -5.33 0.60 -19.64
C SER A 309 -4.74 0.44 -18.23
N GLY A 310 -3.45 0.10 -18.16
CA GLY A 310 -2.69 0.20 -16.92
C GLY A 310 -2.40 1.65 -16.55
N VAL A 311 -2.31 1.98 -15.27
CA VAL A 311 -2.10 3.37 -14.82
C VAL A 311 -0.81 3.98 -15.39
N ALA A 312 0.30 3.22 -15.40
CA ALA A 312 1.58 3.68 -15.93
C ALA A 312 1.58 3.94 -17.47
N GLU A 313 0.55 3.52 -18.20
CA GLU A 313 0.38 3.84 -19.62
C GLU A 313 -0.17 5.26 -19.83
N VAL A 314 -1.07 5.71 -18.95
CA VAL A 314 -1.77 7.00 -19.08
C VAL A 314 -1.17 8.12 -18.21
N LEU A 315 -0.44 7.75 -17.15
CA LEU A 315 0.10 8.68 -16.17
C LEU A 315 0.95 9.82 -16.77
N PRO A 316 1.91 9.57 -17.70
CA PRO A 316 2.76 10.66 -18.22
C PRO A 316 1.98 11.75 -18.97
N GLU A 317 1.00 11.36 -19.79
CA GLU A 317 0.22 12.30 -20.59
C GLU A 317 -0.76 13.10 -19.72
N ILE A 318 -1.38 12.44 -18.74
CA ILE A 318 -2.23 13.10 -17.74
C ILE A 318 -1.40 14.07 -16.90
N ALA A 319 -0.24 13.64 -16.41
CA ALA A 319 0.63 14.49 -15.61
C ALA A 319 1.06 15.73 -16.38
N LYS A 320 1.49 15.56 -17.63
CA LYS A 320 1.82 16.67 -18.52
C LYS A 320 0.65 17.64 -18.69
N ALA A 321 -0.54 17.15 -19.04
CA ALA A 321 -1.73 17.98 -19.24
C ALA A 321 -2.10 18.78 -17.97
N VAL A 322 -2.04 18.16 -16.79
CA VAL A 322 -2.30 18.86 -15.52
C VAL A 322 -1.23 19.93 -15.27
N ARG A 323 0.06 19.62 -15.46
CA ARG A 323 1.15 20.60 -15.27
C ARG A 323 1.05 21.80 -16.20
N GLU A 324 0.52 21.63 -17.42
CA GLU A 324 0.30 22.73 -18.36
C GLU A 324 -0.80 23.70 -17.89
N THR A 325 -1.63 23.32 -16.91
CA THR A 325 -2.64 24.19 -16.29
C THR A 325 -2.15 24.94 -15.05
N ASP A 326 -0.97 24.61 -14.52
CA ASP A 326 -0.44 25.16 -13.26
C ASP A 326 -0.16 26.68 -13.41
N ASN A 327 -1.09 27.52 -12.96
CA ASN A 327 -0.98 28.99 -12.99
C ASN A 327 -0.42 29.57 -11.66
N GLY A 328 0.51 28.86 -11.03
CA GLY A 328 1.11 29.22 -9.74
C GLY A 328 0.56 28.45 -8.54
N GLU A 329 -0.53 27.70 -8.72
CA GLU A 329 -1.00 26.68 -7.77
C GLU A 329 -0.77 25.30 -8.39
N ARG A 330 0.07 24.49 -7.75
CA ARG A 330 0.45 23.16 -8.25
C ARG A 330 -0.49 22.11 -7.70
N ILE A 331 -1.22 21.44 -8.58
CA ILE A 331 -2.10 20.32 -8.21
C ILE A 331 -1.25 19.09 -7.89
N ILE A 332 -1.52 18.42 -6.77
CA ILE A 332 -0.80 17.18 -6.43
C ILE A 332 -1.35 16.04 -7.29
N ILE A 333 -0.46 15.28 -7.92
CA ILE A 333 -0.81 14.11 -8.71
C ILE A 333 -0.46 12.85 -7.91
N THR A 334 -1.47 12.07 -7.59
CA THR A 334 -1.33 10.76 -6.96
C THR A 334 -1.54 9.66 -7.99
N ALA A 335 -0.84 8.53 -7.86
CA ALA A 335 -1.04 7.38 -8.75
C ALA A 335 -1.01 6.05 -7.99
N ASP A 336 -1.89 5.11 -8.34
CA ASP A 336 -1.84 3.71 -7.89
C ASP A 336 -1.80 2.71 -9.06
N GLY A 337 -1.84 1.41 -8.76
CA GLY A 337 -1.95 0.37 -9.78
C GLY A 337 -0.63 -0.38 -10.03
N GLY A 338 -0.58 -1.63 -9.57
CA GLY A 338 0.54 -2.55 -9.87
C GLY A 338 1.82 -2.33 -9.07
N VAL A 339 1.83 -1.38 -8.12
CA VAL A 339 3.00 -1.07 -7.28
C VAL A 339 3.21 -2.14 -6.21
N MET A 340 4.39 -2.77 -6.21
CA MET A 340 4.74 -3.84 -5.26
C MET A 340 6.04 -3.56 -4.50
N THR A 341 6.95 -2.79 -5.08
CA THR A 341 8.29 -2.51 -4.51
C THR A 341 8.59 -1.02 -4.52
N GLY A 342 9.62 -0.58 -3.79
CA GLY A 342 10.07 0.82 -3.87
C GLY A 342 10.65 1.20 -5.23
N TYR A 343 11.09 0.23 -6.03
CA TYR A 343 11.49 0.48 -7.43
C TYR A 343 10.30 0.87 -8.29
N ASP A 344 9.13 0.26 -8.06
CA ASP A 344 7.88 0.59 -8.73
C ASP A 344 7.41 2.00 -8.35
N VAL A 345 7.57 2.38 -7.08
CA VAL A 345 7.33 3.76 -6.61
C VAL A 345 8.20 4.74 -7.38
N VAL A 346 9.52 4.51 -7.46
CA VAL A 346 10.44 5.41 -8.19
C VAL A 346 10.08 5.53 -9.67
N LYS A 347 9.61 4.46 -10.31
CA LYS A 347 9.10 4.53 -11.68
C LYS A 347 7.86 5.41 -11.79
N MET A 348 6.87 5.24 -10.92
CA MET A 348 5.65 6.06 -10.94
C MET A 348 5.96 7.55 -10.70
N LEU A 349 6.88 7.86 -9.78
CA LEU A 349 7.36 9.24 -9.58
C LEU A 349 8.03 9.79 -10.85
N ALA A 350 8.91 9.01 -11.48
CA ALA A 350 9.57 9.40 -12.72
C ALA A 350 8.60 9.60 -13.90
N LEU A 351 7.44 8.94 -13.86
CA LEU A 351 6.35 9.09 -14.85
C LEU A 351 5.42 10.29 -14.55
N GLY A 352 5.65 11.05 -13.47
CA GLY A 352 4.95 12.29 -13.20
C GLY A 352 4.04 12.29 -11.97
N ALA A 353 3.99 11.21 -11.18
CA ALA A 353 3.32 11.22 -9.89
C ALA A 353 4.14 12.01 -8.85
N ASP A 354 3.45 12.71 -7.95
CA ASP A 354 4.05 13.31 -6.75
C ASP A 354 4.05 12.33 -5.57
N PHE A 355 3.00 11.51 -5.49
CA PHE A 355 2.80 10.51 -4.44
C PHE A 355 2.25 9.23 -5.04
N VAL A 356 2.73 8.10 -4.53
CA VAL A 356 2.32 6.77 -5.00
C VAL A 356 1.45 6.11 -3.93
N LEU A 357 0.30 5.57 -4.35
CA LEU A 357 -0.68 4.94 -3.48
C LEU A 357 -0.54 3.43 -3.54
N VAL A 358 -0.52 2.77 -2.38
CA VAL A 358 -0.39 1.31 -2.27
C VAL A 358 -1.64 0.73 -1.62
N GLY A 359 -2.29 -0.20 -2.33
CA GLY A 359 -3.56 -0.80 -1.92
C GLY A 359 -3.40 -2.21 -1.37
N ARG A 360 -3.57 -3.22 -2.25
CA ARG A 360 -3.66 -4.65 -1.89
C ARG A 360 -2.61 -5.14 -0.89
N PRO A 361 -1.30 -4.82 -1.03
CA PRO A 361 -0.30 -5.24 -0.05
C PRO A 361 -0.64 -4.77 1.37
N LEU A 362 -1.07 -3.53 1.52
CA LEU A 362 -1.48 -2.98 2.82
C LEU A 362 -2.78 -3.61 3.31
N ALA A 363 -3.77 -3.82 2.43
CA ALA A 363 -5.03 -4.44 2.84
C ALA A 363 -4.86 -5.87 3.36
N ARG A 364 -3.99 -6.68 2.73
CA ARG A 364 -3.71 -8.04 3.20
C ARG A 364 -3.10 -8.03 4.60
N GLU A 365 -2.10 -7.18 4.80
CA GLU A 365 -1.44 -7.05 6.09
C GLU A 365 -2.33 -6.40 7.16
N ALA A 366 -3.21 -5.48 6.79
CA ALA A 366 -4.19 -4.91 7.70
C ALA A 366 -5.18 -5.97 8.22
N VAL A 367 -5.49 -6.99 7.41
CA VAL A 367 -6.35 -8.11 7.81
C VAL A 367 -5.56 -9.16 8.60
N SER A 368 -4.33 -9.50 8.22
CA SER A 368 -3.55 -10.56 8.86
C SER A 368 -2.85 -10.11 10.14
N SER A 369 -2.25 -8.94 10.12
CA SER A 369 -1.25 -8.48 11.09
C SER A 369 -1.56 -7.08 11.63
N GLY A 370 -2.73 -6.54 11.28
CA GLY A 370 -3.21 -5.23 11.69
C GLY A 370 -2.31 -4.07 11.26
N ALA A 371 -2.30 -3.00 12.05
CA ALA A 371 -1.51 -1.80 11.78
C ALA A 371 0.01 -2.06 11.68
N GLU A 372 0.55 -3.03 12.43
CA GLU A 372 1.99 -3.35 12.39
C GLU A 372 2.39 -4.01 11.06
N GLY A 373 1.51 -4.83 10.46
CA GLY A 373 1.74 -5.36 9.12
C GLY A 373 1.78 -4.28 8.06
N VAL A 374 0.82 -3.34 8.11
CA VAL A 374 0.76 -2.18 7.20
C VAL A 374 2.05 -1.36 7.29
N LYS A 375 2.46 -1.02 8.51
CA LYS A 375 3.72 -0.29 8.78
C LYS A 375 4.92 -1.01 8.16
N ARG A 376 5.00 -2.32 8.31
CA ARG A 376 6.12 -3.13 7.81
C ARG A 376 6.25 -3.08 6.30
N ILE A 377 5.14 -3.15 5.56
CA ILE A 377 5.16 -2.98 4.09
C ILE A 377 5.73 -1.61 3.73
N LEU A 378 5.26 -0.56 4.40
CA LEU A 378 5.72 0.81 4.15
C LEU A 378 7.21 0.98 4.46
N GLU A 379 7.73 0.35 5.52
CA GLU A 379 9.17 0.35 5.82
C GLU A 379 10.01 -0.36 4.73
N TYR A 380 9.49 -1.44 4.15
CA TYR A 380 10.15 -2.09 3.01
C TYR A 380 10.17 -1.18 1.78
N LEU A 381 9.03 -0.58 1.43
CA LEU A 381 8.96 0.36 0.32
C LEU A 381 9.92 1.55 0.54
N ARG A 382 9.96 2.11 1.75
CA ARG A 382 10.90 3.18 2.12
C ARG A 382 12.35 2.77 1.87
N THR A 383 12.72 1.56 2.27
CA THR A 383 14.08 1.03 2.09
C THR A 383 14.40 0.88 0.61
N ASP A 384 13.51 0.27 -0.16
CA ASP A 384 13.67 0.05 -1.60
C ASP A 384 13.77 1.37 -2.38
N ILE A 385 12.99 2.39 -2.02
CA ILE A 385 13.06 3.73 -2.66
C ILE A 385 14.47 4.31 -2.50
N ARG A 386 15.04 4.26 -1.28
CA ARG A 386 16.40 4.74 -1.03
C ARG A 386 17.42 4.00 -1.89
N ILE A 387 17.30 2.67 -1.97
CA ILE A 387 18.20 1.85 -2.79
C ILE A 387 18.05 2.23 -4.27
N ALA A 388 16.82 2.34 -4.77
CA ALA A 388 16.54 2.70 -6.15
C ALA A 388 17.16 4.06 -6.50
N MET A 389 16.99 5.07 -5.65
CA MET A 389 17.56 6.41 -5.80
C MET A 389 19.09 6.40 -5.84
N ILE A 390 19.76 5.67 -4.94
CA ILE A 390 21.22 5.48 -4.99
C ILE A 390 21.64 4.88 -6.34
N MET A 391 20.92 3.84 -6.79
CA MET A 391 21.25 3.11 -8.00
C MET A 391 20.96 3.90 -9.30
N THR A 392 20.14 4.94 -9.23
CA THR A 392 19.83 5.84 -10.36
C THR A 392 20.55 7.20 -10.26
N SER A 393 21.40 7.40 -9.25
CA SER A 393 22.04 8.70 -8.96
C SER A 393 21.03 9.84 -8.73
N CYS A 394 19.99 9.57 -7.94
CA CYS A 394 19.05 10.59 -7.45
C CYS A 394 19.31 10.79 -5.95
N ASN A 395 19.67 12.01 -5.54
CA ASN A 395 19.89 12.36 -4.13
C ASN A 395 18.63 13.00 -3.50
N THR A 396 17.73 13.55 -4.31
CA THR A 396 16.45 14.13 -3.88
C THR A 396 15.31 13.62 -4.75
N LEU A 397 14.06 13.76 -4.27
CA LEU A 397 12.88 13.39 -5.05
C LEU A 397 12.75 14.18 -6.36
N ASP A 398 13.16 15.44 -6.39
CA ASP A 398 13.10 16.30 -7.58
C ASP A 398 14.04 15.82 -8.71
N GLU A 399 15.07 15.04 -8.38
CA GLU A 399 15.97 14.44 -9.37
C GLU A 399 15.37 13.19 -10.04
N ILE A 400 14.21 12.69 -9.57
CA ILE A 400 13.47 11.57 -10.16
C ILE A 400 12.62 12.10 -11.32
N ASN A 401 12.99 11.76 -12.55
CA ASN A 401 12.29 12.14 -13.77
C ASN A 401 12.43 11.06 -14.86
N GLU A 402 11.73 11.21 -15.99
CA GLU A 402 11.76 10.25 -17.10
C GLU A 402 13.17 9.88 -17.59
N GLY A 403 14.17 10.74 -17.38
CA GLY A 403 15.57 10.50 -17.75
C GLY A 403 16.24 9.33 -17.01
N ILE A 404 15.65 8.87 -15.89
CA ILE A 404 16.08 7.67 -15.18
C ILE A 404 15.39 6.40 -15.68
N LEU A 405 14.50 6.50 -16.67
CA LEU A 405 13.77 5.37 -17.24
C LEU A 405 14.34 4.96 -18.59
N ILE A 406 14.22 3.66 -18.87
CA ILE A 406 14.40 3.07 -20.21
C ILE A 406 13.06 2.42 -20.55
N LYS A 407 12.39 2.94 -21.58
CA LYS A 407 11.18 2.33 -22.11
C LYS A 407 11.56 1.23 -23.10
N GLU A 408 10.99 0.04 -22.94
CA GLU A 408 11.13 -1.02 -23.94
C GLU A 408 10.59 -0.52 -25.29
N LYS A 409 11.43 -0.57 -26.33
CA LYS A 409 10.96 -0.39 -27.71
C LYS A 409 10.37 -1.73 -28.14
N HIS A 410 9.07 -1.75 -28.43
CA HIS A 410 8.43 -2.90 -29.06
C HIS A 410 8.85 -3.01 -30.53
#